data_AF-A0A6M2D1I7-F1
#
_entry.id   AF-A0A6M2D1I7-F1
#
_cell.length_a   1.000
_cell.length_b   1.000
_cell.length_c   1.000
_cell.angle_alpha   90.00
_cell.angle_beta   90.00
_cell.angle_gamma   90.00
#
_symmetry.space_group_name_H-M   'P 1'
#
loop_
_entity.id
_entity.type
_entity.pdbx_description
1 polymer ?
#
loop_
_entity_poly.entity_id
_entity_poly.type
_entity_poly.pdbx_seq_one_letter_code
_entity_poly.pdbx_strand_id
1 'polypeptide(L)'
;DGSVKNRTAYAWARASDDYDTPNVIESSSSIERDFVLDYVIAFSEYDNCDILRLPHRNDACELWAKAGAVDKVKPHCFFIFHLLCGPEKHIVYDKDLCENK
;
A
#
# COMPACT_ATOMS: atom_id res chain seq x y z
N ASP A 1 -17.44 11.92 3.67
CA ASP A 1 -18.51 12.76 3.10
C ASP A 1 -18.77 12.45 1.61
N GLY A 2 -18.12 11.43 1.02
CA GLY A 2 -18.26 11.13 -0.41
C GLY A 2 -17.59 12.17 -1.33
N SER A 3 -16.80 13.10 -0.79
CA SER A 3 -16.09 14.08 -1.60
C SER A 3 -14.91 13.42 -2.33
N VAL A 4 -14.87 13.59 -3.65
CA VAL A 4 -13.72 13.19 -4.46
C VAL A 4 -12.56 14.12 -4.15
N LYS A 5 -11.41 13.54 -3.77
CA LYS A 5 -10.17 14.29 -3.51
C LYS A 5 -9.06 13.72 -4.37
N ASN A 6 -8.58 14.52 -5.32
CA ASN A 6 -7.41 14.18 -6.11
C ASN A 6 -6.17 14.68 -5.37
N ARG A 7 -5.23 13.78 -5.09
CA ARG A 7 -3.92 14.11 -4.51
C ARG A 7 -2.84 13.50 -5.39
N THR A 8 -1.84 14.30 -5.70
CA THR A 8 -0.62 13.82 -6.36
C THR A 8 0.46 13.66 -5.30
N ALA A 9 1.16 12.54 -5.36
CA ALA A 9 2.37 12.30 -4.58
C ALA A 9 3.47 11.81 -5.52
N TYR A 10 4.71 12.11 -5.19
CA TYR A 10 5.90 11.59 -5.84
C TYR A 10 6.34 10.33 -5.10
N ALA A 11 6.78 9.32 -5.85
CA ALA A 11 7.22 8.05 -5.28
C ALA A 11 8.56 7.61 -5.87
N TRP A 12 9.38 6.98 -5.03
CA TRP A 12 10.67 6.39 -5.40
C TRP A 12 10.84 5.03 -4.74
N ALA A 13 11.67 4.19 -5.35
CA ALA A 13 12.06 2.92 -4.75
C ALA A 13 13.46 3.03 -4.14
N ARG A 14 13.62 2.49 -2.92
CA ARG A 14 14.90 2.43 -2.20
C ARG A 14 15.10 1.03 -1.60
N ALA A 15 16.35 0.60 -1.50
CA ALA A 15 16.72 -0.57 -0.71
C ALA A 15 16.99 -0.18 0.75
N SER A 16 16.43 -0.93 1.70
CA SER A 16 16.80 -0.83 3.10
C SER A 16 18.20 -1.40 3.35
N ASP A 17 18.75 -1.15 4.55
CA ASP A 17 20.01 -1.75 4.97
C ASP A 17 19.98 -3.28 4.77
N ASP A 18 21.10 -3.82 4.30
CA ASP A 18 21.30 -5.24 3.97
C ASP A 18 20.46 -5.82 2.81
N TYR A 19 19.80 -4.96 2.01
CA TYR A 19 19.11 -5.36 0.79
C TYR A 19 19.81 -4.80 -0.46
N ASP A 20 20.04 -5.67 -1.45
CA ASP A 20 20.57 -5.27 -2.77
C ASP A 20 19.46 -4.81 -3.73
N THR A 21 18.22 -5.21 -3.45
CA THR A 21 17.05 -4.91 -4.28
C THR A 21 16.10 -3.96 -3.53
N PRO A 22 15.58 -2.90 -4.19
CA PRO A 22 14.62 -2.00 -3.56
C PRO A 22 13.39 -2.73 -2.99
N ASN A 23 13.12 -2.49 -1.71
CA ASN A 23 12.06 -3.10 -0.93
C ASN A 23 11.26 -2.05 -0.13
N VAL A 24 11.54 -0.76 -0.32
CA VAL A 24 10.82 0.36 0.29
C VAL A 24 10.34 1.32 -0.80
N ILE A 25 9.07 1.71 -0.71
CA ILE A 25 8.52 2.83 -1.48
C ILE A 25 8.60 4.07 -0.59
N GLU A 26 9.33 5.08 -1.04
CA GLU A 26 9.37 6.40 -0.43
C GLU A 26 8.34 7.29 -1.14
N SER A 27 7.49 7.99 -0.39
CA SER A 27 6.49 8.90 -0.93
C SER A 27 6.59 10.30 -0.33
N SER A 28 6.39 11.33 -1.16
CA SER A 28 6.34 12.73 -0.72
C SER A 28 5.30 13.54 -1.49
N SER A 29 4.78 14.60 -0.89
CA SER A 29 3.92 15.57 -1.58
C SER A 29 4.70 16.56 -2.46
N SER A 30 6.03 16.58 -2.37
CA SER A 30 6.91 17.46 -3.14
C SER A 30 8.00 16.64 -3.84
N ILE A 31 8.47 17.12 -4.99
CA ILE A 31 9.54 16.46 -5.75
C ILE A 31 10.90 16.64 -5.07
N GLU A 32 11.04 17.69 -4.27
CA GLU A 32 12.21 18.05 -3.45
C GLU A 32 12.37 17.13 -2.22
N ARG A 33 11.38 16.27 -1.92
CA ARG A 33 11.38 15.30 -0.82
C ARG A 33 11.40 15.94 0.58
N ASP A 34 10.72 17.08 0.76
CA ASP A 34 10.69 17.81 2.03
C ASP A 34 10.21 16.97 3.23
N PHE A 35 9.24 16.09 3.00
CA PHE A 35 8.74 15.13 3.99
C PHE A 35 8.49 13.79 3.31
N VAL A 36 9.15 12.74 3.78
CA VAL A 36 9.12 11.40 3.19
C VAL A 36 8.39 10.44 4.11
N LEU A 37 7.48 9.66 3.53
CA LEU A 37 6.82 8.53 4.16
C LEU A 37 7.32 7.23 3.55
N ASP A 38 7.79 6.33 4.40
CA ASP A 38 8.25 5.00 4.00
C ASP A 38 7.09 4.00 4.05
N TYR A 39 7.00 3.19 2.99
CA TYR A 39 6.12 2.04 2.85
C TYR A 39 6.97 0.82 2.53
N VAL A 40 7.19 -0.05 3.52
CA VAL A 40 8.07 -1.22 3.38
C VAL A 40 7.28 -2.36 2.74
N ILE A 41 7.78 -2.93 1.65
CA ILE A 41 7.15 -4.06 0.97
C ILE A 41 7.43 -5.33 1.76
N ALA A 42 6.41 -5.86 2.43
CA ALA A 42 6.50 -7.13 3.15
C ALA A 42 6.23 -8.33 2.22
N PHE A 43 5.39 -8.14 1.21
CA PHE A 43 5.14 -9.11 0.16
C PHE A 43 4.60 -8.42 -1.10
N SER A 44 4.96 -8.94 -2.27
CA SER A 44 4.38 -8.54 -3.55
C SER A 44 4.24 -9.76 -4.44
N GLU A 45 3.08 -9.90 -5.10
CA GLU A 45 2.92 -10.84 -6.22
C GLU A 45 3.16 -10.15 -7.57
N TYR A 46 3.60 -8.90 -7.56
CA TYR A 46 3.89 -8.01 -8.71
C TYR A 46 2.73 -7.68 -9.65
N ASP A 47 1.71 -8.54 -9.79
CA ASP A 47 0.59 -8.34 -10.71
C ASP A 47 -0.78 -8.19 -10.05
N ASN A 48 -0.98 -8.66 -8.82
CA ASN A 48 -2.30 -8.66 -8.19
C ASN A 48 -2.36 -7.88 -6.89
N CYS A 49 -1.37 -8.05 -6.03
CA CYS A 49 -1.39 -7.50 -4.69
C CYS A 49 0.00 -7.15 -4.17
N ASP A 50 0.00 -6.19 -3.25
CA ASP A 50 1.14 -5.80 -2.44
C ASP A 50 0.71 -5.71 -0.97
N ILE A 51 1.57 -6.15 -0.06
CA ILE A 51 1.39 -6.00 1.39
C ILE A 51 2.49 -5.08 1.90
N LEU A 52 2.07 -3.94 2.44
CA LEU A 52 2.96 -2.89 2.91
C LEU A 52 2.93 -2.81 4.43
N ARG A 53 4.09 -2.54 5.05
CA ARG A 53 4.22 -2.11 6.45
C ARG A 53 4.45 -0.61 6.48
N LEU A 54 3.77 0.06 7.40
CA LEU A 54 3.73 1.52 7.49
C LEU A 54 4.33 1.97 8.83
N PRO A 55 5.66 2.17 8.93
CA PRO A 55 6.31 2.61 10.17
C PRO A 55 5.73 3.92 10.72
N HIS A 56 5.34 4.82 9.82
CA HIS A 56 4.76 6.13 10.14
C HIS A 56 3.31 6.07 10.64
N ARG A 57 2.71 4.87 10.76
CA ARG A 57 1.35 4.65 11.28
C ARG A 57 1.33 3.53 12.33
N ASN A 58 2.16 3.64 13.36
CA ASN A 58 2.27 2.64 14.44
C ASN A 58 2.51 1.22 13.90
N ASP A 59 3.41 1.10 12.92
CA ASP A 59 3.72 -0.16 12.23
C ASP A 59 2.47 -0.89 11.69
N ALA A 60 1.51 -0.12 11.18
CA ALA A 60 0.32 -0.64 10.53
C ALA A 60 0.65 -1.45 9.26
N CYS A 61 -0.39 -2.06 8.68
CA CYS A 61 -0.30 -2.91 7.51
C CYS A 61 -1.36 -2.49 6.50
N GLU A 62 -1.02 -2.51 5.21
CA GLU A 62 -1.97 -2.30 4.13
C GLU A 62 -1.88 -3.43 3.11
N LEU A 63 -3.03 -3.85 2.58
CA LEU A 63 -3.13 -4.71 1.40
C LEU A 63 -3.61 -3.86 0.24
N TRP A 64 -2.74 -3.71 -0.76
CA TRP A 64 -3.04 -3.02 -2.00
C TRP A 64 -3.38 -4.05 -3.08
N ALA A 65 -4.37 -3.73 -3.89
CA ALA A 65 -4.80 -4.55 -5.02
C ALA A 65 -4.65 -3.76 -6.32
N LYS A 66 -4.38 -4.46 -7.43
CA LYS A 66 -4.31 -3.84 -8.75
C LYS A 66 -5.63 -3.16 -9.11
N ALA A 67 -5.54 -1.95 -9.64
CA ALA A 67 -6.69 -1.20 -10.13
C ALA A 67 -7.51 -2.02 -11.13
N GLY A 68 -8.84 -2.02 -10.99
CA GLY A 68 -9.76 -2.84 -11.79
C GLY A 68 -9.82 -4.32 -11.40
N ALA A 69 -9.03 -4.76 -10.41
CA ALA A 69 -9.00 -6.13 -9.90
C ALA A 69 -9.13 -6.21 -8.37
N VAL A 70 -9.67 -5.15 -7.72
CA VAL A 70 -9.83 -5.10 -6.26
C VAL A 70 -10.73 -6.22 -5.74
N ASP A 71 -11.79 -6.57 -6.48
CA ASP A 71 -12.69 -7.70 -6.15
C ASP A 71 -12.09 -9.08 -6.52
N LYS A 72 -10.87 -9.11 -7.07
CA LYS A 72 -10.20 -10.30 -7.60
C LYS A 72 -8.81 -10.49 -6.98
N VAL A 73 -8.64 -10.07 -5.73
CA VAL A 73 -7.42 -10.35 -4.96
C VAL A 73 -7.28 -11.87 -4.77
N LYS A 74 -6.11 -12.41 -5.10
CA LYS A 74 -5.85 -13.85 -5.04
C LYS A 74 -5.82 -14.33 -3.59
N PRO A 75 -6.30 -15.56 -3.30
CA PRO A 75 -6.35 -16.09 -1.94
C PRO A 75 -5.02 -16.09 -1.17
N HIS A 76 -3.89 -16.28 -1.87
CA HIS A 76 -2.58 -16.29 -1.21
C HIS A 76 -2.18 -14.90 -0.67
N CYS A 77 -2.64 -13.80 -1.31
CA CYS A 77 -2.44 -12.46 -0.80
C CYS A 77 -3.12 -12.28 0.57
N PHE A 78 -4.36 -12.76 0.71
CA PHE A 78 -5.06 -12.73 2.00
C PHE A 78 -4.40 -13.62 3.04
N PHE A 79 -3.92 -14.80 2.65
CA PHE A 79 -3.19 -15.68 3.56
C PHE A 79 -1.95 -14.99 4.13
N ILE A 80 -1.12 -14.37 3.27
CA ILE A 80 0.09 -13.67 3.69
C ILE A 80 -0.25 -12.41 4.49
N PHE A 81 -1.29 -11.67 4.09
CA PHE A 81 -1.77 -10.52 4.84
C PHE A 81 -2.21 -10.91 6.25
N HIS A 82 -2.93 -12.03 6.41
CA HIS A 82 -3.32 -12.54 7.74
C HIS A 82 -2.14 -13.04 8.57
N LEU A 83 -1.10 -13.55 7.91
CA LEU A 83 0.11 -14.03 8.58
C LEU A 83 0.98 -12.87 9.07
N LEU A 84 1.14 -11.82 8.26
CA LEU A 84 2.07 -10.72 8.52
C LEU A 84 1.43 -9.55 9.27
N CYS A 85 0.12 -9.38 9.16
CA CYS A 85 -0.60 -8.24 9.72
C CYS A 85 -1.46 -8.66 10.92
N GLY A 86 -1.75 -7.69 11.79
CA GLY A 86 -2.50 -7.92 13.02
C GLY A 86 -3.94 -8.42 12.84
N PRO A 87 -4.60 -8.81 13.94
CA PRO A 87 -5.97 -9.31 13.91
C PRO A 87 -6.98 -8.22 13.52
N GLU A 88 -6.72 -6.96 13.91
CA GLU A 88 -7.57 -5.81 13.59
C GLU A 88 -7.42 -5.42 12.11
N LYS A 89 -8.55 -5.34 11.41
CA LYS A 89 -8.62 -5.08 9.97
C LYS A 89 -9.77 -4.13 9.67
N HIS A 90 -9.51 -3.18 8.79
CA HIS A 90 -10.47 -2.19 8.33
C HIS A 90 -10.56 -2.28 6.81
N ILE A 91 -11.78 -2.34 6.26
CA ILE A 91 -12.00 -2.34 4.81
C ILE A 91 -12.01 -0.88 4.34
N VAL A 92 -11.05 -0.52 3.49
CA VAL A 92 -10.88 0.86 3.00
C VAL A 92 -11.61 1.09 1.68
N TYR A 93 -11.61 0.10 0.80
CA TYR A 93 -12.27 0.19 -0.51
C TYR A 93 -13.72 -0.30 -0.42
N ASP A 94 -14.64 0.52 -0.91
CA ASP A 94 -16.04 0.18 -1.10
C ASP A 94 -16.41 0.54 -2.54
N LYS A 95 -16.92 -0.44 -3.29
CA LYS A 95 -17.21 -0.26 -4.72
C LYS A 95 -18.26 0.83 -4.97
N ASP A 96 -19.32 0.86 -4.18
CA ASP A 96 -20.44 1.79 -4.37
C ASP A 96 -20.05 3.23 -4.00
N LEU A 97 -19.10 3.40 -3.08
CA LEU A 97 -18.59 4.70 -2.65
C LEU A 97 -17.37 5.19 -3.46
N CYS A 98 -16.60 4.27 -4.05
CA CYS A 98 -15.37 4.57 -4.80
C CYS A 98 -15.54 4.51 -6.32
N GLU A 99 -16.63 3.96 -6.86
CA GLU A 99 -16.96 4.11 -8.27
C GLU A 99 -17.41 5.54 -8.57
N ASN A 100 -16.79 6.15 -9.58
CA ASN A 100 -17.29 7.39 -10.17
C ASN A 100 -18.68 7.11 -10.75
N LYS A 101 -19.70 7.87 -10.32
CA LYS A 101 -20.80 8.19 -11.23
C LYS A 101 -20.28 9.03 -12.40
#